data_AF-A0A1I7FE80-F1
#
_entry.id   AF-A0A1I7FE80-F1
#
_cell.length_a   1.000
_cell.length_b   1.000
_cell.length_c   1.000
_cell.angle_alpha   90.00
_cell.angle_beta   90.00
_cell.angle_gamma   90.00
#
_symmetry.space_group_name_H-M   'P 1'
#
loop_
_entity.id
_entity.type
_entity.pdbx_description
1 polymer ?
#
loop_
_entity_poly.entity_id
_entity_poly.type
_entity_poly.pdbx_seq_one_letter_code
_entity_poly.pdbx_strand_id
1 'polypeptide(L)'
;MNILVLNSSGKKERSRSFKVAKAFIEGLKENKYLKEEKNIYEVHLFDKNINSCIGCYNCWKNDGKCIQHDDMDDLLFRYLEADIVIWIFPLTFYGFPSKMRCAIERLLPIFTAKMAPREDGGYIHLNRYETKRKREIFISTCGFPSEINNYEGVKKVIKIMHPNNSDYIFCSEGSIFEVDKFSNIINRYLKKVTIAGREFSFENGLDNKSKKRLSEQLLPEDLYMAKSNSDDYWLNF
;
A
#
# COMPACT_ATOMS: atom_id res chain seq x y z
N MET A 1 5.41 -3.40 18.57
CA MET A 1 5.27 -3.38 17.10
C MET A 1 4.93 -1.99 16.57
N ASN A 2 5.77 -1.44 15.70
CA ASN A 2 5.55 -0.17 15.00
C ASN A 2 4.88 -0.42 13.63
N ILE A 3 3.80 0.32 13.35
CA ILE A 3 3.08 0.27 12.09
C ILE A 3 3.16 1.65 11.44
N LEU A 4 3.77 1.73 10.27
CA LEU A 4 3.78 2.95 9.46
C LEU A 4 2.70 2.87 8.39
N VAL A 5 1.79 3.83 8.37
CA VAL A 5 0.67 3.90 7.43
C VAL A 5 0.90 5.07 6.48
N LEU A 6 1.04 4.78 5.19
CA LEU A 6 1.40 5.75 4.15
C LEU A 6 0.24 5.91 3.18
N ASN A 7 -0.56 6.96 3.37
CA ASN A 7 -1.68 7.29 2.51
C ASN A 7 -1.27 8.23 1.38
N SER A 8 -1.24 7.71 0.16
CA SER A 8 -0.91 8.45 -1.06
C SER A 8 -2.14 8.87 -1.87
N SER A 9 -3.34 8.85 -1.29
CA SER A 9 -4.52 9.38 -1.95
C SER A 9 -4.61 10.89 -1.75
N GLY A 10 -4.74 11.65 -2.84
CA GLY A 10 -5.06 13.08 -2.76
C GLY A 10 -6.41 13.38 -2.09
N LYS A 11 -7.31 12.39 -1.99
CA LYS A 11 -8.59 12.50 -1.27
C LYS A 11 -8.47 12.35 0.26
N LYS A 12 -7.27 12.01 0.79
CA LYS A 12 -6.96 11.90 2.23
C LYS A 12 -8.01 11.05 2.98
N GLU A 13 -8.67 11.61 4.00
CA GLU A 13 -9.75 10.97 4.78
C GLU A 13 -10.91 10.45 3.92
N ARG A 14 -11.21 11.11 2.79
CA ARG A 14 -12.27 10.68 1.87
C ARG A 14 -11.85 9.53 0.96
N SER A 15 -10.59 9.10 1.02
CA SER A 15 -10.06 8.06 0.15
C SER A 15 -10.73 6.70 0.39
N ARG A 16 -11.16 6.07 -0.69
CA ARG A 16 -11.75 4.73 -0.69
C ARG A 16 -10.73 3.67 -0.27
N SER A 17 -9.51 3.73 -0.80
CA SER A 17 -8.40 2.87 -0.39
C SER A 17 -8.10 3.04 1.11
N PHE A 18 -8.20 4.27 1.62
CA PHE A 18 -7.99 4.51 3.05
C PHE A 18 -9.10 3.94 3.92
N LYS A 19 -10.38 4.00 3.49
CA LYS A 19 -11.48 3.31 4.18
C LYS A 19 -11.22 1.79 4.30
N VAL A 20 -10.75 1.15 3.22
CA VAL A 20 -10.34 -0.27 3.24
C VAL A 20 -9.18 -0.48 4.22
N ALA A 21 -8.17 0.38 4.19
CA ALA A 21 -7.02 0.29 5.08
C ALA A 21 -7.39 0.45 6.55
N LYS A 22 -8.29 1.38 6.90
CA LYS A 22 -8.78 1.56 8.28
C LYS A 22 -9.48 0.31 8.78
N ALA A 23 -10.28 -0.35 7.94
CA ALA A 23 -10.92 -1.62 8.31
C ALA A 23 -9.87 -2.73 8.59
N PHE A 24 -8.82 -2.80 7.78
CA PHE A 24 -7.73 -3.76 7.98
C PHE A 24 -6.93 -3.46 9.26
N ILE A 25 -6.58 -2.19 9.48
CA ILE A 25 -5.89 -1.71 10.67
C ILE A 25 -6.70 -1.99 11.93
N GLU A 26 -8.03 -1.82 11.89
CA GLU A 26 -8.89 -2.17 13.03
C GLU A 26 -8.78 -3.65 13.37
N GLY A 27 -8.79 -4.51 12.35
CA GLY A 27 -8.55 -5.93 12.54
C GLY A 27 -7.17 -6.24 13.13
N LEU A 28 -6.12 -5.54 12.68
CA LEU A 28 -4.76 -5.68 13.22
C LEU A 28 -4.66 -5.28 14.69
N LYS A 29 -5.39 -4.24 15.13
CA LYS A 29 -5.42 -3.83 16.55
C LYS A 29 -6.02 -4.94 17.42
N GLU A 30 -7.10 -5.56 16.94
CA GLU A 30 -7.81 -6.65 17.61
C GLU A 30 -7.09 -8.01 17.49
N ASN A 31 -6.00 -8.08 16.74
CA ASN A 31 -5.26 -9.30 16.49
C ASN A 31 -4.54 -9.79 17.77
N LYS A 32 -5.03 -10.91 18.30
CA LYS A 32 -4.53 -11.54 19.54
C LYS A 32 -3.21 -12.30 19.36
N TYR A 33 -2.84 -12.62 18.12
CA TYR A 33 -1.60 -13.33 17.81
C TYR A 33 -0.40 -12.39 17.77
N LEU A 34 -0.62 -11.11 17.45
CA LEU A 34 0.36 -10.04 17.55
C LEU A 34 0.33 -9.49 18.98
N LYS A 35 1.07 -10.12 19.90
CA LYS A 35 1.01 -9.84 21.35
C LYS A 35 1.57 -8.48 21.75
N GLU A 36 2.41 -7.88 20.92
CA GLU A 36 3.02 -6.58 21.19
C GLU A 36 2.00 -5.44 21.06
N GLU A 37 2.25 -4.36 21.80
CA GLU A 37 1.56 -3.09 21.61
C GLU A 37 1.80 -2.56 20.18
N LYS A 38 0.74 -2.03 19.57
CA LYS A 38 0.75 -1.54 18.18
C LYS A 38 0.81 -0.03 18.17
N ASN A 39 1.99 0.52 17.86
CA ASN A 39 2.19 1.96 17.69
C ASN A 39 1.95 2.33 16.22
N ILE A 40 0.87 3.05 15.93
CA ILE A 40 0.48 3.39 14.56
C ILE A 40 0.91 4.82 14.26
N TYR A 41 1.73 4.99 13.24
CA TYR A 41 2.15 6.28 12.71
C TYR A 41 1.54 6.47 11.33
N GLU A 42 0.59 7.40 11.21
CA GLU A 42 -0.13 7.66 9.97
C GLU A 42 0.41 8.91 9.27
N VAL A 43 0.67 8.81 7.97
CA VAL A 43 1.19 9.89 7.13
C VAL A 43 0.39 9.98 5.84
N HIS A 44 -0.25 11.12 5.60
CA HIS A 44 -0.76 11.47 4.27
C HIS A 44 0.37 12.08 3.44
N LEU A 45 0.84 11.36 2.41
CA LEU A 45 1.98 11.80 1.60
C LEU A 45 1.69 13.08 0.80
N PHE A 46 0.42 13.39 0.54
CA PHE A 46 0.01 14.65 -0.10
C PHE A 46 0.11 15.87 0.83
N ASP A 47 0.24 15.66 2.15
CA ASP A 47 0.50 16.73 3.14
C ASP A 47 2.00 16.94 3.39
N LYS A 48 2.85 16.12 2.76
CA LYS A 48 4.30 16.16 2.93
C LYS A 48 4.98 16.83 1.74
N ASN A 49 5.96 17.67 2.06
CA ASN A 49 6.92 18.19 1.12
C ASN A 49 8.01 17.14 0.89
N ILE A 50 7.84 16.32 -0.14
CA ILE A 50 8.81 15.30 -0.55
C ILE A 50 9.07 15.54 -2.03
N ASN A 51 10.31 15.92 -2.35
CA ASN A 51 10.75 16.10 -3.72
C ASN A 51 11.08 14.76 -4.36
N SER A 52 10.92 14.67 -5.69
CA SER A 52 11.31 13.49 -6.45
C SER A 52 12.81 13.20 -6.31
N CYS A 53 13.18 11.93 -6.45
CA CYS A 53 14.59 11.58 -6.48
C CYS A 53 15.20 12.04 -7.80
N ILE A 54 16.23 12.88 -7.74
CA ILE A 54 16.93 13.38 -8.94
C ILE A 54 18.08 12.47 -9.41
N GLY A 55 18.25 11.30 -8.80
CA GLY A 55 19.28 10.34 -9.21
C GLY A 55 20.73 10.84 -9.06
N CYS A 56 21.01 11.77 -8.14
CA CYS A 56 22.35 12.32 -7.95
C CYS A 56 23.32 11.37 -7.22
N TYR A 57 22.80 10.31 -6.58
CA TYR A 57 23.53 9.30 -5.81
C TYR A 57 24.38 9.83 -4.63
N ASN A 58 24.20 11.08 -4.22
CA ASN A 58 24.91 11.63 -3.06
C ASN A 58 24.60 10.87 -1.76
N CYS A 59 23.41 10.26 -1.64
CA CYS A 59 23.10 9.39 -0.51
C CYS A 59 24.01 8.16 -0.41
N TRP A 60 24.57 7.67 -1.52
CA TRP A 60 25.55 6.57 -1.47
C TRP A 60 26.94 7.04 -1.08
N LYS A 61 27.27 8.31 -1.34
CA LYS A 61 28.55 8.94 -0.98
C LYS A 61 28.55 9.45 0.47
N ASN A 62 27.39 9.86 0.96
CA ASN A 62 27.21 10.55 2.25
C ASN A 62 26.53 9.64 3.29
N ASP A 63 26.93 8.37 3.33
CA ASP A 63 26.47 7.37 4.30
C ASP A 63 24.94 7.32 4.52
N GLY A 64 24.18 7.26 3.42
CA GLY A 64 22.72 7.17 3.48
C GLY A 64 22.00 8.49 3.77
N LYS A 65 22.68 9.64 3.75
CA LYS A 65 22.06 10.96 3.92
C LYS A 65 21.75 11.60 2.57
N CYS A 66 20.47 11.88 2.31
CA CYS A 66 20.07 12.62 1.12
C CYS A 66 20.50 14.09 1.24
N ILE A 67 20.80 14.74 0.11
CA ILE A 67 21.06 16.18 0.07
C ILE A 67 19.78 17.02 0.00
N GLN A 68 18.64 16.37 -0.24
CA GLN A 68 17.32 17.00 -0.25
C GLN A 68 16.72 16.89 1.15
N HIS A 69 16.94 17.91 1.99
CA HIS A 69 16.43 17.99 3.36
C HIS A 69 14.96 18.42 3.35
N ASP A 70 14.09 17.43 3.26
CA ASP A 70 12.64 17.59 3.19
C ASP A 70 11.94 16.56 4.11
N ASP A 71 10.61 16.45 4.07
CA ASP A 71 9.86 15.57 5.00
C ASP A 71 10.24 14.07 4.88
N MET A 72 11.04 13.71 3.86
CA MET A 72 11.57 12.37 3.72
C MET A 72 12.54 11.98 4.83
N ASP A 73 13.23 12.94 5.47
CA ASP A 73 14.21 12.64 6.52
C ASP A 73 13.56 11.94 7.72
N ASP A 74 12.41 12.46 8.22
CA ASP A 74 11.60 11.80 9.25
C ASP A 74 10.94 10.51 8.72
N LEU A 75 10.46 10.52 7.47
CA LEU A 75 9.79 9.37 6.89
C LEU A 75 10.72 8.16 6.74
N LEU A 76 11.98 8.38 6.35
CA LEU A 76 13.00 7.33 6.25
C LEU A 76 13.27 6.69 7.60
N PHE A 77 13.40 7.50 8.66
CA PHE A 77 13.57 6.99 10.01
C PHE A 77 12.38 6.12 10.44
N ARG A 78 11.15 6.61 10.26
CA ARG A 78 9.94 5.84 10.57
C ARG A 78 9.84 4.56 9.74
N TYR A 79 10.22 4.63 8.46
CA TYR A 79 10.22 3.47 7.58
C TYR A 79 11.19 2.40 8.08
N LEU A 80 12.41 2.77 8.49
CA LEU A 80 13.38 1.84 9.05
C LEU A 80 12.87 1.18 10.34
N GLU A 81 12.26 1.97 11.24
CA GLU A 81 11.76 1.51 12.55
C GLU A 81 10.45 0.71 12.51
N ALA A 82 9.72 0.73 11.39
CA ALA A 82 8.45 0.03 11.26
C ALA A 82 8.62 -1.49 11.17
N ASP A 83 7.75 -2.25 11.83
CA ASP A 83 7.64 -3.70 11.63
C ASP A 83 6.65 -4.02 10.49
N ILE A 84 5.63 -3.19 10.34
CA ILE A 84 4.65 -3.25 9.24
C ILE A 84 4.57 -1.89 8.57
N VAL A 85 4.65 -1.86 7.25
CA VAL A 85 4.38 -0.67 6.45
C VAL A 85 3.14 -0.93 5.60
N ILE A 86 2.12 -0.08 5.76
CA ILE A 86 0.86 -0.15 5.03
C ILE A 86 0.84 0.98 3.99
N TRP A 87 1.08 0.62 2.73
CA TRP A 87 1.02 1.53 1.60
C TRP A 87 -0.39 1.60 1.04
N ILE A 88 -0.98 2.80 1.05
CA ILE A 88 -2.34 3.01 0.61
C ILE A 88 -2.33 3.90 -0.62
N PHE A 89 -2.97 3.45 -1.70
CA PHE A 89 -3.03 4.22 -2.94
C PHE A 89 -4.33 3.96 -3.70
N PRO A 90 -4.92 4.94 -4.38
CA PRO A 90 -5.79 4.64 -5.52
C PRO A 90 -4.93 4.17 -6.69
N LEU A 91 -5.41 3.21 -7.50
CA LEU A 91 -4.76 2.88 -8.76
C LEU A 91 -4.90 4.07 -9.73
N THR A 92 -3.78 4.73 -10.06
CA THR A 92 -3.76 5.91 -10.94
C THR A 92 -3.07 5.55 -12.25
N PHE A 93 -3.81 5.58 -13.36
CA PHE A 93 -3.30 5.19 -14.70
C PHE A 93 -2.48 3.89 -14.67
N TYR A 94 -3.06 2.81 -14.14
CA TYR A 94 -2.41 1.49 -14.02
C TYR A 94 -1.14 1.46 -13.15
N GLY A 95 -0.89 2.52 -12.37
CA GLY A 95 0.32 2.68 -11.57
C GLY A 95 0.07 3.26 -10.18
N PHE A 96 1.18 3.60 -9.52
CA PHE A 96 1.16 4.30 -8.23
C PHE A 96 0.97 5.81 -8.41
N PRO A 97 0.31 6.50 -7.47
CA PRO A 97 0.26 7.95 -7.44
C PRO A 97 1.65 8.55 -7.35
N SER A 98 1.85 9.74 -7.95
CA SER A 98 3.14 10.43 -7.99
C SER A 98 3.79 10.59 -6.62
N LYS A 99 3.02 10.95 -5.59
CA LYS A 99 3.52 11.08 -4.21
C LYS A 99 4.01 9.77 -3.61
N MET A 100 3.33 8.65 -3.90
CA MET A 100 3.82 7.33 -3.50
C MET A 100 5.12 6.99 -4.23
N ARG A 101 5.19 7.29 -5.54
CA ARG A 101 6.39 7.03 -6.33
C ARG A 101 7.58 7.85 -5.84
N CYS A 102 7.38 9.13 -5.50
CA CYS A 102 8.41 9.97 -4.89
C CYS A 102 8.93 9.35 -3.59
N ALA A 103 8.04 8.92 -2.68
CA ALA A 103 8.44 8.28 -1.43
C ALA A 103 9.25 6.98 -1.67
N ILE A 104 8.79 6.11 -2.58
CA ILE A 104 9.48 4.86 -2.94
C ILE A 104 10.88 5.14 -3.50
N GLU A 105 11.00 6.06 -4.45
CA GLU A 105 12.30 6.39 -5.08
C GLU A 105 13.28 6.99 -4.08
N ARG A 106 12.74 7.72 -3.09
CA ARG A 106 13.51 8.32 -2.01
C ARG A 106 13.87 7.33 -0.89
N LEU A 107 13.49 6.05 -0.98
CA LEU A 107 14.01 4.97 -0.11
C LEU A 107 15.45 4.56 -0.43
N LEU A 108 16.00 4.95 -1.59
CA LEU A 108 17.37 4.63 -2.01
C LEU A 108 18.46 4.78 -0.91
N PRO A 109 18.42 5.77 -0.01
CA PRO A 109 19.46 5.95 1.01
C PRO A 109 19.59 4.77 2.00
N ILE A 110 18.57 3.92 2.13
CA ILE A 110 18.62 2.71 2.98
C ILE A 110 19.47 1.59 2.36
N PHE A 111 19.87 1.73 1.10
CA PHE A 111 20.73 0.78 0.39
C PHE A 111 22.15 1.34 0.20
N THR A 112 23.08 0.42 -0.02
CA THR A 112 24.45 0.73 -0.44
C THR A 112 24.57 0.61 -1.96
N ALA A 113 25.63 1.17 -2.54
CA ALA A 113 25.91 0.98 -3.97
C ALA A 113 26.37 -0.45 -4.32
N LYS A 114 26.70 -1.27 -3.32
CA LYS A 114 27.15 -2.67 -3.54
C LYS A 114 25.98 -3.52 -4.01
N MET A 115 26.25 -4.41 -4.95
CA MET A 115 25.25 -5.32 -5.51
C MET A 115 25.54 -6.78 -5.13
N ALA A 116 24.48 -7.58 -5.13
CA ALA A 116 24.56 -9.03 -5.04
C ALA A 116 23.58 -9.68 -6.04
N PRO A 117 23.93 -10.85 -6.60
CA PRO A 117 23.02 -11.62 -7.42
C PRO A 117 21.89 -12.19 -6.56
N ARG A 118 20.74 -12.43 -7.19
CA ARG A 118 19.63 -13.21 -6.65
C ARG A 118 19.60 -14.59 -7.31
N GLU A 119 18.97 -15.54 -6.63
CA GLU A 119 18.78 -16.91 -7.15
C GLU A 119 17.99 -16.95 -8.47
N ASP A 120 17.12 -15.96 -8.70
CA ASP A 120 16.30 -15.85 -9.93
C ASP A 120 17.04 -15.21 -11.12
N GLY A 121 18.36 -14.98 -11.01
CA GLY A 121 19.19 -14.32 -12.02
C GLY A 121 19.13 -12.79 -12.00
N GLY A 122 18.34 -12.19 -11.10
CA GLY A 122 18.31 -10.74 -10.87
C GLY A 122 19.46 -10.23 -10.01
N TYR A 123 19.48 -8.92 -9.77
CA TYR A 123 20.44 -8.25 -8.89
C TYR A 123 19.72 -7.34 -7.90
N ILE A 124 20.31 -7.17 -6.72
CA ILE A 124 19.85 -6.23 -5.69
C ILE A 124 21.01 -5.39 -5.18
N HIS A 125 20.69 -4.21 -4.66
CA HIS A 125 21.61 -3.47 -3.81
C HIS A 125 21.55 -3.99 -2.38
N LEU A 126 22.71 -4.09 -1.72
CA LEU A 126 22.78 -4.53 -0.33
C LEU A 126 22.21 -3.47 0.60
N ASN A 127 21.48 -3.90 1.63
CA ASN A 127 20.98 -3.00 2.69
C ASN A 127 22.15 -2.31 3.39
N ARG A 128 21.98 -1.01 3.69
CA ARG A 128 22.92 -0.23 4.50
C ARG A 128 22.80 -0.56 5.97
N TYR A 129 21.57 -0.71 6.44
CA TYR A 129 21.25 -0.99 7.83
C TYR A 129 20.81 -2.45 7.97
N GLU A 130 21.04 -3.03 9.14
CA GLU A 130 20.43 -4.31 9.49
C GLU A 130 18.91 -4.17 9.44
N THR A 131 18.27 -4.97 8.60
CA THR A 131 16.83 -4.93 8.45
C THR A 131 16.19 -5.75 9.55
N LYS A 132 15.37 -5.11 10.38
CA LYS A 132 14.37 -5.80 11.19
C LYS A 132 13.48 -6.63 10.26
N ARG A 133 12.93 -7.73 10.78
CA ARG A 133 11.88 -8.47 10.09
C ARG A 133 10.74 -7.46 9.84
N LYS A 134 10.44 -7.17 8.57
CA LYS A 134 9.47 -6.15 8.15
C LYS A 134 8.48 -6.75 7.17
N ARG A 135 7.20 -6.36 7.27
CA ARG A 135 6.13 -6.74 6.35
C ARG A 135 5.58 -5.51 5.63
N GLU A 136 5.28 -5.68 4.35
CA GLU A 136 4.83 -4.62 3.45
C GLU A 136 3.41 -4.96 2.98
N ILE A 137 2.43 -4.08 3.19
CA ILE A 137 1.04 -4.33 2.86
C ILE A 137 0.54 -3.22 1.95
N PHE A 138 0.09 -3.59 0.75
CA PHE A 138 -0.36 -2.65 -0.26
C PHE A 138 -1.89 -2.70 -0.37
N ILE A 139 -2.56 -1.60 -0.01
CA ILE A 139 -4.02 -1.51 -0.03
C ILE A 139 -4.45 -0.51 -1.08
N SER A 140 -5.25 -0.97 -2.05
CA SER A 140 -5.67 -0.16 -3.18
C SER A 140 -7.12 -0.36 -3.55
N THR A 141 -7.69 0.68 -4.15
CA THR A 141 -8.98 0.66 -4.82
C THR A 141 -8.81 1.16 -6.25
N CYS A 142 -9.60 0.62 -7.18
CA CYS A 142 -9.69 1.13 -8.54
C CYS A 142 -11.14 1.31 -8.99
N GLY A 143 -11.34 2.00 -10.11
CA GLY A 143 -12.63 2.19 -10.74
C GLY A 143 -13.06 1.06 -11.69
N PHE A 144 -12.24 0.03 -11.89
CA PHE A 144 -12.53 -1.08 -12.78
C PHE A 144 -13.35 -2.17 -12.08
N PRO A 145 -14.14 -2.98 -12.82
CA PRO A 145 -14.86 -4.12 -12.25
C PRO A 145 -13.95 -5.30 -11.86
N SER A 146 -12.68 -5.26 -12.24
CA SER A 146 -11.73 -6.35 -12.01
C SER A 146 -10.31 -5.84 -11.80
N GLU A 147 -9.52 -6.58 -11.04
CA GLU A 147 -8.08 -6.37 -10.93
C GLU A 147 -7.26 -6.99 -12.07
N ILE A 148 -7.85 -7.94 -12.80
CA ILE A 148 -7.19 -8.69 -13.87
C ILE A 148 -6.88 -7.73 -15.03
N ASN A 149 -5.65 -7.77 -15.50
CA ASN A 149 -5.08 -6.88 -16.52
C ASN A 149 -5.07 -5.38 -16.13
N ASN A 150 -5.33 -5.04 -14.87
CA ASN A 150 -5.31 -3.66 -14.37
C ASN A 150 -4.25 -3.41 -13.28
N TYR A 151 -3.80 -4.45 -12.54
CA TYR A 151 -2.87 -4.34 -11.41
C TYR A 151 -1.51 -4.99 -11.64
N GLU A 152 -1.29 -5.66 -12.76
CA GLU A 152 -0.14 -6.50 -13.04
C GLU A 152 1.16 -5.69 -12.97
N GLY A 153 1.14 -4.45 -13.48
CA GLY A 153 2.27 -3.53 -13.41
C GLY A 153 2.69 -3.25 -11.96
N VAL A 154 1.74 -2.84 -11.11
CA VAL A 154 2.03 -2.56 -9.69
C VAL A 154 2.37 -3.84 -8.92
N LYS A 155 1.69 -4.97 -9.18
CA LYS A 155 2.02 -6.28 -8.59
C LYS A 155 3.46 -6.68 -8.89
N LYS A 156 3.91 -6.49 -10.12
CA LYS A 156 5.28 -6.80 -10.53
C LYS A 156 6.30 -5.92 -9.81
N VAL A 157 6.05 -4.61 -9.73
CA VAL A 157 6.93 -3.68 -9.01
C VAL A 157 7.00 -4.03 -7.52
N ILE A 158 5.86 -4.30 -6.87
CA ILE A 158 5.81 -4.73 -5.45
C ILE A 158 6.63 -5.99 -5.25
N LYS A 159 6.46 -7.01 -6.10
CA LYS A 159 7.19 -8.28 -5.99
C LYS A 159 8.70 -8.09 -6.22
N ILE A 160 9.11 -7.15 -7.06
CA ILE A 160 10.53 -6.82 -7.26
C ILE A 160 11.12 -6.16 -6.01
N MET A 161 10.40 -5.19 -5.40
CA MET A 161 10.86 -4.49 -4.20
C MET A 161 10.84 -5.37 -2.95
N HIS A 162 9.82 -6.23 -2.82
CA HIS A 162 9.51 -6.97 -1.60
C HIS A 162 9.12 -8.42 -1.95
N PRO A 163 10.08 -9.24 -2.42
CA PRO A 163 9.78 -10.55 -3.00
C PRO A 163 9.12 -11.51 -2.02
N ASN A 164 9.51 -11.50 -0.74
CA ASN A 164 9.11 -12.54 0.21
C ASN A 164 8.29 -12.03 1.40
N ASN A 165 8.06 -10.71 1.48
CA ASN A 165 7.48 -10.07 2.66
C ASN A 165 6.40 -9.04 2.32
N SER A 166 5.78 -9.14 1.14
CA SER A 166 4.68 -8.28 0.73
C SER A 166 3.34 -9.02 0.56
N ASP A 167 2.26 -8.34 0.91
CA ASP A 167 0.88 -8.74 0.64
C ASP A 167 0.10 -7.53 0.08
N TYR A 168 -1.04 -7.80 -0.55
CA TYR A 168 -1.90 -6.75 -1.09
C TYR A 168 -3.38 -7.04 -0.88
N ILE A 169 -4.16 -5.96 -0.71
CA ILE A 169 -5.62 -5.94 -0.70
C ILE A 169 -6.05 -4.97 -1.80
N PHE A 170 -6.40 -5.50 -2.98
CA PHE A 170 -6.86 -4.72 -4.10
C PHE A 170 -8.37 -4.89 -4.26
N CYS A 171 -9.08 -3.78 -4.10
CA CYS A 171 -10.52 -3.71 -4.19
C CYS A 171 -10.91 -3.08 -5.54
N SER A 172 -11.46 -3.88 -6.44
CA SER A 172 -12.16 -3.37 -7.62
C SER A 172 -13.40 -2.60 -7.21
N GLU A 173 -14.04 -1.96 -8.18
CA GLU A 173 -15.38 -1.36 -8.03
C GLU A 173 -15.45 -0.25 -6.98
N GLY A 174 -14.30 0.37 -6.67
CA GLY A 174 -14.17 1.36 -5.60
C GLY A 174 -15.09 2.55 -5.76
N SER A 175 -15.60 2.83 -6.96
CA SER A 175 -16.55 3.91 -7.20
C SER A 175 -17.82 3.81 -6.35
N ILE A 176 -18.31 2.61 -6.06
CA ILE A 176 -19.57 2.43 -5.32
C ILE A 176 -19.46 2.77 -3.83
N PHE A 177 -18.24 3.01 -3.31
CA PHE A 177 -18.02 3.43 -1.91
C PHE A 177 -18.63 4.79 -1.55
N GLU A 178 -19.04 5.56 -2.56
CA GLU A 178 -19.64 6.89 -2.42
C GLU A 178 -21.14 6.89 -2.77
N VAL A 179 -21.72 5.71 -2.99
CA VAL A 179 -23.14 5.56 -3.33
C VAL A 179 -23.86 4.90 -2.17
N ASP A 180 -24.70 5.67 -1.47
CA ASP A 180 -25.39 5.23 -0.24
C ASP A 180 -26.19 3.93 -0.40
N LYS A 181 -26.77 3.70 -1.58
CA LYS A 181 -27.52 2.48 -1.91
C LYS A 181 -26.67 1.20 -1.76
N PHE A 182 -25.35 1.29 -1.89
CA PHE A 182 -24.44 0.15 -1.77
C PHE A 182 -23.76 0.04 -0.41
N SER A 183 -24.11 0.90 0.56
CA SER A 183 -23.54 0.90 1.92
C SER A 183 -23.55 -0.48 2.59
N ASN A 184 -24.62 -1.26 2.46
CA ASN A 184 -24.71 -2.61 3.01
C ASN A 184 -23.67 -3.58 2.39
N ILE A 185 -23.43 -3.49 1.09
CA ILE A 185 -22.44 -4.31 0.38
C ILE A 185 -21.03 -3.90 0.82
N ILE A 186 -20.76 -2.60 0.84
CA ILE A 186 -19.48 -2.04 1.29
C ILE A 186 -19.19 -2.42 2.75
N ASN A 187 -20.16 -2.30 3.65
CA ASN A 187 -19.99 -2.66 5.06
C ASN A 187 -19.71 -4.16 5.24
N ARG A 188 -20.32 -5.02 4.42
CA ARG A 188 -20.00 -6.46 4.42
C ARG A 188 -18.57 -6.71 3.94
N TYR A 189 -18.12 -6.01 2.89
CA TYR A 189 -16.75 -6.10 2.42
C TYR A 189 -15.74 -5.61 3.47
N LEU A 190 -15.97 -4.44 4.07
CA LEU A 190 -15.10 -3.90 5.13
C LEU A 190 -15.02 -4.83 6.33
N LYS A 191 -16.11 -5.53 6.70
CA LYS A 191 -16.05 -6.59 7.72
C LYS A 191 -15.12 -7.75 7.33
N LYS A 192 -15.12 -8.18 6.06
CA LYS A 192 -14.17 -9.21 5.57
C LYS A 192 -12.71 -8.71 5.68
N VAL A 193 -12.48 -7.43 5.40
CA VAL A 193 -11.17 -6.77 5.51
C VAL A 193 -10.71 -6.70 6.98
N THR A 194 -11.61 -6.35 7.90
CA THR A 194 -11.32 -6.40 9.35
C THR A 194 -10.99 -7.81 9.81
N ILE A 195 -11.72 -8.83 9.37
CA ILE A 195 -11.39 -10.23 9.69
C ILE A 195 -9.99 -10.59 9.17
N ALA A 196 -9.64 -10.17 7.95
CA ALA A 196 -8.29 -10.40 7.42
C ALA A 196 -7.19 -9.74 8.26
N GLY A 197 -7.43 -8.54 8.83
CA GLY A 197 -6.51 -7.92 9.79
C GLY A 197 -6.36 -8.72 11.08
N ARG A 198 -7.45 -9.29 11.60
CA ARG A 198 -7.44 -10.14 12.80
C ARG A 198 -6.70 -11.47 12.58
N GLU A 199 -6.80 -12.00 11.36
CA GLU A 199 -6.19 -13.27 10.95
C GLU A 199 -4.75 -13.08 10.44
N PHE A 200 -4.30 -11.84 10.20
CA PHE A 200 -2.97 -11.55 9.69
C PHE A 200 -1.88 -12.12 10.61
N SER A 201 -0.85 -12.72 10.03
CA SER A 201 0.31 -13.20 10.77
C SER A 201 1.57 -12.54 10.26
N PHE A 202 2.51 -12.25 11.15
CA PHE A 202 3.79 -11.71 10.74
C PHE A 202 4.60 -12.69 9.89
N GLU A 203 4.38 -13.99 10.11
CA GLU A 203 5.09 -15.06 9.42
C GLU A 203 4.58 -15.41 8.06
N ASN A 204 3.26 -15.49 7.88
CA ASN A 204 2.65 -15.90 6.61
C ASN A 204 1.93 -14.75 5.89
N GLY A 205 1.84 -13.58 6.53
CA GLY A 205 1.10 -12.45 5.99
C GLY A 205 -0.40 -12.72 5.95
N LEU A 206 -1.04 -12.36 4.83
CA LEU A 206 -2.42 -12.75 4.54
C LEU A 206 -2.49 -14.20 4.05
N ASP A 207 -3.33 -15.01 4.69
CA ASP A 207 -3.55 -16.39 4.29
C ASP A 207 -4.37 -16.52 2.98
N ASN A 208 -4.34 -17.70 2.36
CA ASN A 208 -5.05 -17.95 1.11
C ASN A 208 -6.57 -17.78 1.24
N LYS A 209 -7.13 -18.08 2.41
CA LYS A 209 -8.55 -17.91 2.70
C LYS A 209 -8.94 -16.43 2.70
N SER A 210 -8.15 -15.56 3.35
CA SER A 210 -8.33 -14.11 3.33
C SER A 210 -8.16 -13.57 1.92
N LYS A 211 -7.11 -13.97 1.20
CA LYS A 211 -6.87 -13.54 -0.18
C LYS A 211 -8.07 -13.84 -1.09
N LYS A 212 -8.58 -15.07 -1.06
CA LYS A 212 -9.76 -15.48 -1.83
C LYS A 212 -11.02 -14.71 -1.43
N ARG A 213 -11.25 -14.53 -0.12
CA ARG A 213 -12.42 -13.80 0.40
C ARG A 213 -12.41 -12.31 0.01
N LEU A 214 -11.22 -11.72 -0.11
CA LEU A 214 -11.03 -10.30 -0.43
C LEU A 214 -11.01 -10.01 -1.94
N SER A 215 -10.82 -11.03 -2.78
CA SER A 215 -10.87 -10.92 -4.25
C SER A 215 -12.28 -11.09 -4.83
N GLU A 216 -13.30 -11.29 -4.00
CA GLU A 216 -14.69 -11.41 -4.45
C GLU A 216 -15.20 -10.04 -4.93
N GLN A 217 -15.87 -10.03 -6.09
CA GLN A 217 -16.54 -8.84 -6.61
C GLN A 217 -17.63 -8.34 -5.65
N LEU A 218 -17.80 -7.01 -5.61
CA LEU A 218 -18.82 -6.35 -4.80
C LEU A 218 -20.18 -6.40 -5.48
N LEU A 219 -20.21 -6.23 -6.80
CA LEU A 219 -21.38 -6.32 -7.66
C LEU A 219 -21.09 -7.25 -8.85
N PRO A 220 -22.13 -7.80 -9.50
CA PRO A 220 -21.99 -8.36 -10.83
C PRO A 220 -21.38 -7.36 -11.80
N GLU A 221 -20.45 -7.81 -12.64
CA GLU A 221 -19.68 -6.96 -13.55
C GLU A 221 -20.56 -6.16 -14.52
N ASP A 222 -21.58 -6.80 -15.08
CA ASP A 222 -22.57 -6.17 -15.96
C ASP A 222 -23.32 -5.02 -15.26
N LEU A 223 -23.74 -5.24 -14.01
CA LEU A 223 -24.40 -4.21 -13.20
C LEU A 223 -23.44 -3.06 -12.87
N TYR A 224 -22.19 -3.36 -12.50
CA TYR A 224 -21.19 -2.34 -12.23
C TYR A 224 -20.90 -1.50 -13.48
N MET A 225 -20.72 -2.15 -14.63
CA MET A 225 -20.44 -1.49 -15.91
C MET A 225 -21.61 -0.63 -16.37
N ALA A 226 -22.85 -1.15 -16.31
CA ALA A 226 -24.04 -0.38 -16.63
C ALA A 226 -24.13 0.90 -15.77
N LYS A 227 -23.83 0.80 -14.47
CA LYS A 227 -23.84 1.97 -13.57
C LYS A 227 -22.69 2.94 -13.86
N SER A 228 -21.48 2.43 -14.04
CA SER A 228 -20.29 3.22 -14.34
C SER A 228 -20.44 4.02 -15.64
N ASN A 229 -21.15 3.46 -16.62
CA ASN A 229 -21.38 4.08 -17.93
C ASN A 229 -22.64 4.96 -17.97
N SER A 230 -23.48 4.94 -16.92
CA SER A 230 -24.67 5.79 -16.83
C SER A 230 -24.32 7.19 -16.32
N ASP A 231 -24.61 8.20 -17.15
CA ASP A 231 -24.60 9.66 -16.94
C ASP A 231 -23.65 10.23 -15.87
N ASP A 232 -22.58 10.89 -16.32
CA ASP A 232 -21.68 11.78 -15.56
C ASP A 232 -21.18 11.24 -14.21
N TYR A 233 -21.29 9.92 -13.98
CA TYR A 233 -20.91 9.29 -12.72
C TYR A 233 -19.47 9.61 -12.37
N TRP A 234 -18.58 9.67 -13.35
CA TRP A 234 -17.18 10.05 -13.16
C TRP A 234 -16.92 11.55 -13.11
N LEU A 235 -17.86 12.39 -13.58
CA LEU A 235 -17.70 13.85 -13.67
C LEU A 235 -18.17 14.60 -12.41
N ASN A 236 -18.83 13.90 -11.48
CA ASN A 236 -19.38 14.47 -10.25
C ASN A 236 -18.51 14.27 -8.98
N PHE A 237 -17.22 13.88 -9.11
CA PHE A 237 -16.35 13.42 -8.01
C PHE A 237 -14.99 14.13 -7.84
#